data_AF-A0AAU6V0L4-F1
#
_entry.id   AF-A0AAU6V0L4-F1
#
_cell.length_a   1.000
_cell.length_b   1.000
_cell.length_c   1.000
_cell.angle_alpha   90.00
_cell.angle_beta   90.00
_cell.angle_gamma   90.00
#
_symmetry.space_group_name_H-M   'P 1'
#
loop_
_entity.id
_entity.type
_entity.pdbx_description
1 polymer ?
#
loop_
_entity_poly.entity_id
_entity_poly.type
_entity_poly.pdbx_seq_one_letter_code
_entity_poly.pdbx_strand_id
1 'polypeptide(L)'
;MAEGYRKRIKRGLLGSLALVCFWQGEAVMAQAEKIQEGPASMVFTKHCVGRFEFELPQEMQLLTSGYGQPQFSIDIYHQDDKAEKQGVITGEHRLDQWLEYVEELRLKDAELHPTKYVIKDLEPDLKTVVFYTDYRRYGPDKKHYFASFFFKDFPEQQLGLSIDGRANEFIARDAPNVDEILQQRLQWMRQAIEKIEYQPWPHKQAGVCLQRNILIANLQPPITPSGPYPTSAYKEGSYHENYQAEFFNGKDSLFEIIVNVYGKGEEKGLKEELSRYSGMMAFFASSKTKVAGREGRLFISDGKYSDTQREFTWVSTDSKINSVRYAHMEISGKIEIKDFPQMAPLNATDMIVGLLKGVRVRENGMVGVKD
;
A
#
# COMPACT_ATOMS: atom_id res chain seq x y z
N MET A 1 -8.83 -27.64 -12.62
CA MET A 1 -9.36 -28.95 -12.20
C MET A 1 -8.42 -29.54 -11.17
N ALA A 2 -8.98 -30.10 -10.09
CA ALA A 2 -8.37 -30.87 -9.01
C ALA A 2 -7.31 -30.11 -8.16
N GLU A 3 -7.62 -29.58 -6.98
CA GLU A 3 -8.11 -30.26 -5.76
C GLU A 3 -7.10 -31.28 -5.22
N GLY A 4 -6.59 -31.00 -4.02
CA GLY A 4 -5.84 -31.96 -3.22
C GLY A 4 -4.55 -31.38 -2.68
N TYR A 5 -4.54 -30.98 -1.41
CA TYR A 5 -3.53 -31.41 -0.43
C TYR A 5 -3.91 -30.82 0.93
N ARG A 6 -4.67 -31.61 1.71
CA ARG A 6 -4.88 -31.40 3.14
C ARG A 6 -4.52 -32.69 3.89
N LYS A 7 -3.70 -32.53 4.94
CA LYS A 7 -3.47 -33.42 6.12
C LYS A 7 -2.61 -34.66 5.85
N ARG A 8 -1.73 -35.14 6.75
CA ARG A 8 -1.58 -35.03 8.22
C ARG A 8 -0.14 -35.53 8.60
N ILE A 9 0.64 -34.83 9.43
CA ILE A 9 0.87 -35.00 10.89
C ILE A 9 1.79 -36.18 11.35
N LYS A 10 2.88 -35.81 12.07
CA LYS A 10 3.49 -36.34 13.34
C LYS A 10 4.87 -37.04 13.35
N ARG A 11 5.79 -36.33 14.05
CA ARG A 11 6.69 -36.72 15.19
C ARG A 11 7.84 -37.72 14.98
N GLY A 12 9.05 -37.24 15.33
CA GLY A 12 10.20 -38.01 15.81
C GLY A 12 11.17 -37.10 16.59
N LEU A 13 11.74 -37.59 17.68
CA LEU A 13 12.36 -36.86 18.80
C LEU A 13 13.91 -36.91 18.74
N LEU A 14 14.56 -35.86 19.28
CA LEU A 14 15.79 -35.83 20.10
C LEU A 14 17.13 -36.43 19.59
N GLY A 15 18.19 -35.60 19.62
CA GLY A 15 19.60 -36.02 19.51
C GLY A 15 20.63 -34.88 19.56
N SER A 16 20.97 -34.44 20.78
CA SER A 16 22.24 -33.90 21.32
C SER A 16 23.32 -33.19 20.46
N LEU A 17 23.65 -31.96 20.92
CA LEU A 17 24.97 -31.31 21.09
C LEU A 17 26.11 -31.48 20.05
N ALA A 18 26.58 -30.33 19.54
CA ALA A 18 27.99 -29.93 19.69
C ALA A 18 28.14 -28.40 19.54
N LEU A 19 28.83 -27.79 20.52
CA LEU A 19 29.35 -26.43 20.47
C LEU A 19 30.28 -26.23 19.27
N VAL A 20 30.09 -25.14 18.52
CA VAL A 20 31.22 -24.35 17.99
C VAL A 20 30.94 -22.90 18.33
N CYS A 21 31.80 -22.33 19.18
CA CYS A 21 31.72 -20.96 19.64
C CYS A 21 31.97 -19.96 18.51
N PHE A 22 31.28 -18.82 18.63
CA PHE A 22 31.76 -17.45 18.39
C PHE A 22 33.01 -17.29 17.53
N TRP A 23 32.89 -16.56 16.41
CA TRP A 23 33.84 -15.57 15.85
C TRP A 23 33.41 -15.16 14.41
N GLN A 24 32.16 -14.71 14.21
CA GLN A 24 31.70 -14.17 12.91
C GLN A 24 30.93 -12.84 13.03
N GLY A 25 30.67 -12.34 14.24
CA GLY A 25 29.89 -11.10 14.43
C GLY A 25 30.61 -9.82 14.02
N GLU A 26 31.94 -9.75 14.19
CA GLU A 26 32.70 -8.52 13.90
C GLU A 26 33.18 -8.44 12.43
N ALA A 27 33.40 -9.58 11.77
CA ALA A 27 33.80 -9.60 10.36
C ALA A 27 32.64 -9.17 9.42
N VAL A 28 31.39 -9.53 9.77
CA VAL A 28 30.19 -9.12 9.02
C VAL A 28 29.93 -7.61 9.17
N MET A 29 30.26 -7.03 10.32
CA MET A 29 30.15 -5.58 10.55
C MET A 29 31.20 -4.78 9.77
N ALA A 30 32.43 -5.30 9.65
CA ALA A 30 33.51 -4.64 8.90
C ALA A 30 33.34 -4.73 7.38
N GLN A 31 32.68 -5.77 6.85
CA GLN A 31 32.31 -5.83 5.42
C GLN A 31 31.10 -4.95 5.09
N ALA A 32 30.20 -4.71 6.03
CA ALA A 32 29.03 -3.84 5.83
C ALA A 32 29.37 -2.34 5.75
N GLU A 33 30.50 -1.90 6.34
CA GLU A 33 31.04 -0.54 6.21
C GLU A 33 31.79 -0.30 4.89
N LYS A 34 32.10 -1.36 4.13
CA LYS A 34 32.77 -1.30 2.82
C LYS A 34 31.83 -1.50 1.62
N ILE A 35 30.52 -1.39 1.81
CA ILE A 35 29.57 -1.28 0.69
C ILE A 35 29.56 0.19 0.23
N GLN A 36 30.70 0.62 -0.29
CA GLN A 36 30.87 1.91 -0.93
C GLN A 36 30.80 1.62 -2.44
N GLU A 37 29.67 2.01 -3.03
CA GLU A 37 29.28 1.83 -4.44
C GLU A 37 28.91 0.37 -4.79
N GLY A 38 27.71 0.17 -5.35
CA GLY A 38 27.33 -1.09 -5.98
C GLY A 38 28.32 -1.46 -7.11
N PRO A 39 28.27 -2.67 -7.68
CA PRO A 39 29.08 -2.99 -8.84
C PRO A 39 28.89 -1.89 -9.89
N ALA A 40 30.00 -1.33 -10.39
CA ALA A 40 30.10 -0.07 -11.13
C ALA A 40 29.25 0.04 -12.43
N SER A 41 28.40 -0.95 -12.72
CA SER A 41 27.51 -1.04 -13.87
C SER A 41 26.01 -1.06 -13.54
N MET A 42 25.60 -1.21 -12.27
CA MET A 42 24.17 -1.27 -11.92
C MET A 42 23.57 0.13 -11.80
N VAL A 43 22.56 0.40 -12.63
CA VAL A 43 21.81 1.65 -12.60
C VAL A 43 20.60 1.47 -11.69
N PHE A 44 20.46 2.37 -10.72
CA PHE A 44 19.30 2.43 -9.85
C PHE A 44 18.39 3.59 -10.24
N THR A 45 17.09 3.39 -10.10
CA THR A 45 16.06 4.40 -10.28
C THR A 45 15.42 4.72 -8.94
N LYS A 46 15.20 6.02 -8.70
CA LYS A 46 14.49 6.49 -7.53
C LYS A 46 12.99 6.44 -7.77
N HIS A 47 12.28 5.78 -6.87
CA HIS A 47 10.84 5.69 -6.88
C HIS A 47 10.27 6.38 -5.64
N CYS A 48 9.18 7.09 -5.84
CA CYS A 48 8.42 7.67 -4.75
C CYS A 48 7.34 6.70 -4.30
N VAL A 49 7.30 6.38 -3.01
CA VAL A 49 6.25 5.55 -2.41
C VAL A 49 5.77 6.17 -1.11
N GLY A 50 4.64 6.84 -1.18
CA GLY A 50 4.02 7.55 -0.08
C GLY A 50 4.91 8.64 0.51
N ARG A 51 5.45 8.39 1.71
CA ARG A 51 6.36 9.32 2.41
C ARG A 51 7.84 8.95 2.28
N PHE A 52 8.14 7.92 1.50
CA PHE A 52 9.47 7.35 1.35
C PHE A 52 9.96 7.43 -0.10
N GLU A 53 11.28 7.39 -0.24
CA GLU A 53 12.00 7.25 -1.50
C GLU A 53 12.70 5.88 -1.50
N PHE A 54 12.58 5.17 -2.61
CA PHE A 54 13.18 3.86 -2.84
C PHE A 54 14.20 3.97 -3.95
N GLU A 55 15.37 3.39 -3.76
CA GLU A 55 16.37 3.23 -4.81
C GLU A 55 16.38 1.75 -5.23
N LEU A 56 15.75 1.46 -6.37
CA LEU A 56 15.59 0.10 -6.91
C LEU A 56 16.37 -0.06 -8.21
N PRO A 57 16.78 -1.29 -8.60
CA PRO A 57 17.36 -1.55 -9.91
C PRO A 57 16.47 -1.00 -11.02
N GLN A 58 17.07 -0.41 -12.06
CA GLN A 58 16.33 0.25 -13.14
C GLN A 58 15.32 -0.67 -13.85
N GLU A 59 15.54 -1.98 -13.84
CA GLU A 59 14.62 -2.95 -14.42
C GLU A 59 13.33 -3.13 -13.60
N MET A 60 13.29 -2.68 -12.34
CA MET A 60 12.11 -2.76 -11.48
C MET A 60 11.06 -1.75 -11.92
N GLN A 61 9.89 -2.27 -12.32
CA GLN A 61 8.73 -1.50 -12.75
C GLN A 61 7.61 -1.65 -11.73
N LEU A 62 6.75 -0.64 -11.63
CA LEU A 62 5.55 -0.71 -10.79
C LEU A 62 4.62 -1.83 -11.27
N LEU A 63 4.33 -2.81 -10.42
CA LEU A 63 3.27 -3.79 -10.67
C LEU A 63 1.91 -3.23 -10.24
N THR A 64 1.82 -2.78 -8.98
CA THR A 64 0.64 -2.12 -8.44
C THR A 64 1.03 -1.15 -7.33
N SER A 65 0.20 -0.15 -7.08
CA SER A 65 0.27 0.66 -5.88
C SER A 65 -1.13 1.03 -5.42
N GLY A 66 -1.30 1.14 -4.12
CA GLY A 66 -2.56 1.52 -3.50
C GLY A 66 -2.35 2.66 -2.51
N TYR A 67 -3.37 3.49 -2.37
CA TYR A 67 -3.50 4.46 -1.30
C TYR A 67 -4.90 4.41 -0.72
N GLY A 68 -5.01 4.50 0.59
CA GLY A 68 -6.29 4.52 1.29
C GLY A 68 -6.29 5.46 2.49
N GLN A 69 -7.39 6.19 2.62
CA GLN A 69 -7.76 6.95 3.80
C GLN A 69 -9.30 6.85 3.99
N PRO A 70 -9.88 7.31 5.11
CA PRO A 70 -11.30 7.14 5.40
C PRO A 70 -12.23 7.74 4.34
N GLN A 71 -11.76 8.77 3.63
CA GLN A 71 -12.49 9.44 2.57
C GLN A 71 -12.49 8.64 1.27
N PHE A 72 -11.33 8.10 0.86
CA PHE A 72 -11.18 7.49 -0.45
C PHE A 72 -10.02 6.51 -0.53
N SER A 73 -10.02 5.71 -1.61
CA SER A 73 -8.84 4.99 -2.09
C SER A 73 -8.55 5.19 -3.56
N ILE A 74 -7.30 4.90 -3.91
CA ILE A 74 -6.78 4.92 -5.27
C ILE A 74 -5.93 3.65 -5.42
N ASP A 75 -6.19 2.86 -6.45
CA ASP A 75 -5.34 1.75 -6.85
C ASP A 75 -4.81 2.04 -8.25
N ILE A 76 -3.50 1.98 -8.45
CA ILE A 76 -2.81 2.23 -9.71
C ILE A 76 -2.12 0.93 -10.13
N TYR A 77 -2.33 0.50 -11.36
CA TYR A 77 -1.79 -0.74 -11.90
C TYR A 77 -0.65 -0.48 -12.89
N HIS A 78 0.06 -1.56 -13.24
CA HIS A 78 1.01 -1.55 -14.34
C HIS A 78 0.31 -1.14 -15.65
N GLN A 79 1.08 -0.54 -16.56
CA GLN A 79 0.58 0.10 -17.78
C GLN A 79 -0.10 -0.87 -18.76
N ASP A 80 0.25 -2.15 -18.70
CA ASP A 80 -0.25 -3.19 -19.60
C ASP A 80 -1.30 -4.09 -18.91
N ASP A 81 -1.71 -3.76 -17.68
CA ASP A 81 -2.75 -4.51 -16.97
C ASP A 81 -4.12 -4.12 -17.50
N LYS A 82 -4.91 -5.10 -17.97
CA LYS A 82 -6.30 -4.94 -18.43
C LYS A 82 -7.23 -4.26 -17.43
N ALA A 83 -6.81 -4.11 -16.17
CA ALA A 83 -7.42 -3.22 -15.19
C ALA A 83 -7.20 -1.71 -15.49
N GLU A 84 -6.72 -1.33 -16.68
CA GLU A 84 -6.43 0.06 -17.14
C GLU A 84 -7.52 1.10 -16.84
N LYS A 85 -8.76 0.66 -16.58
CA LYS A 85 -9.88 1.55 -16.25
C LYS A 85 -9.98 1.91 -14.75
N GLN A 86 -9.14 1.32 -13.89
CA GLN A 86 -9.05 1.62 -12.45
C GLN A 86 -7.72 2.35 -12.15
N GLY A 87 -7.79 3.41 -11.35
CA GLY A 87 -6.64 4.27 -11.06
C GLY A 87 -6.35 5.29 -12.15
N VAL A 88 -5.25 5.09 -12.87
CA VAL A 88 -4.76 6.05 -13.88
C VAL A 88 -5.21 5.64 -15.27
N ILE A 89 -6.00 6.52 -15.89
CA ILE A 89 -6.58 6.34 -17.23
C ILE A 89 -5.93 7.36 -18.17
N THR A 90 -5.45 6.94 -19.34
CA THR A 90 -4.71 7.83 -20.25
C THR A 90 -5.43 8.04 -21.58
N GLY A 91 -5.10 9.14 -22.27
CA GLY A 91 -5.60 9.46 -23.60
C GLY A 91 -6.81 10.39 -23.61
N GLU A 92 -7.29 10.70 -24.81
CA GLU A 92 -8.33 11.72 -25.03
C GLU A 92 -9.71 11.28 -24.53
N HIS A 93 -10.01 9.97 -24.55
CA HIS A 93 -11.29 9.37 -24.16
C HIS A 93 -11.36 8.89 -22.70
N ARG A 94 -10.41 9.30 -21.85
CA ARG A 94 -10.28 8.86 -20.46
C ARG A 94 -11.55 9.04 -19.59
N LEU A 95 -12.35 10.08 -19.84
CA LEU A 95 -13.63 10.27 -19.14
C LEU A 95 -14.65 9.20 -19.55
N ASP A 96 -14.77 8.91 -20.84
CA ASP A 96 -15.70 7.89 -21.36
C ASP A 96 -15.29 6.50 -20.86
N GLN A 97 -13.98 6.19 -20.89
CA GLN A 97 -13.43 4.95 -20.34
C GLN A 97 -13.74 4.78 -18.85
N TRP A 98 -13.65 5.87 -18.07
CA TRP A 98 -14.03 5.86 -16.67
C TRP A 98 -15.53 5.63 -16.47
N LEU A 99 -16.38 6.28 -17.26
CA LEU A 99 -17.83 6.10 -17.19
C LEU A 99 -18.25 4.67 -17.54
N GLU A 100 -17.61 4.06 -18.55
CA GLU A 100 -17.79 2.65 -18.88
C GLU A 100 -17.42 1.75 -17.71
N TYR A 101 -16.29 1.99 -17.06
CA TYR A 101 -15.87 1.24 -15.88
C TYR A 101 -16.87 1.33 -14.72
N VAL A 102 -17.34 2.53 -14.40
CA VAL A 102 -18.34 2.71 -13.33
C VAL A 102 -19.66 2.01 -13.70
N GLU A 103 -20.05 1.98 -14.97
CA GLU A 103 -21.22 1.24 -15.44
C GLU A 103 -21.00 -0.28 -15.37
N GLU A 104 -19.82 -0.79 -15.75
CA GLU A 104 -19.45 -2.21 -15.60
C GLU A 104 -19.57 -2.66 -14.13
N LEU A 105 -19.08 -1.84 -13.18
CA LEU A 105 -19.22 -2.11 -11.75
C LEU A 105 -20.70 -2.14 -11.31
N ARG A 106 -21.49 -1.15 -11.74
CA ARG A 106 -22.92 -1.08 -11.40
C ARG A 106 -23.70 -2.27 -11.98
N LEU A 107 -23.40 -2.68 -13.21
CA LEU A 107 -24.04 -3.81 -13.88
C LEU A 107 -23.69 -5.13 -13.19
N LYS A 108 -22.45 -5.30 -12.74
CA LYS A 108 -22.03 -6.46 -11.94
C LYS A 108 -22.82 -6.57 -10.63
N ASP A 109 -23.00 -5.45 -9.92
CA ASP A 109 -23.89 -5.42 -8.75
C ASP A 109 -25.35 -5.71 -9.14
N ALA A 110 -25.79 -5.21 -10.32
CA ALA A 110 -27.14 -5.38 -10.85
C ALA A 110 -27.53 -6.85 -11.10
N GLU A 111 -26.55 -7.73 -11.35
CA GLU A 111 -26.77 -9.17 -11.52
C GLU A 111 -27.40 -9.83 -10.28
N LEU A 112 -27.07 -9.30 -9.09
CA LEU A 112 -27.50 -9.88 -7.82
C LEU A 112 -28.49 -8.98 -7.06
N HIS A 113 -28.47 -7.67 -7.32
CA HIS A 113 -29.14 -6.64 -6.54
C HIS A 113 -29.76 -5.56 -7.43
N PRO A 114 -30.95 -5.01 -7.12
CA PRO A 114 -31.40 -3.79 -7.76
C PRO A 114 -30.41 -2.64 -7.52
N THR A 115 -29.97 -2.00 -8.61
CA THR A 115 -29.08 -0.82 -8.56
C THR A 115 -29.72 0.40 -9.22
N LYS A 116 -29.39 1.60 -8.73
CA LYS A 116 -29.86 2.87 -9.31
C LYS A 116 -28.83 3.97 -9.12
N TYR A 117 -28.57 4.76 -10.16
CA TYR A 117 -27.83 6.01 -10.02
C TYR A 117 -28.61 7.01 -9.16
N VAL A 118 -27.94 7.53 -8.13
CA VAL A 118 -28.50 8.57 -7.25
C VAL A 118 -27.85 9.93 -7.52
N ILE A 119 -26.59 9.95 -7.97
CA ILE A 119 -25.86 11.16 -8.36
C ILE A 119 -25.04 10.85 -9.62
N LYS A 120 -25.05 11.77 -10.59
CA LYS A 120 -24.21 11.73 -11.80
C LYS A 120 -23.87 13.17 -12.19
N ASP A 121 -22.88 13.74 -11.51
CA ASP A 121 -22.42 15.11 -11.68
C ASP A 121 -21.14 15.11 -12.51
N LEU A 122 -21.23 15.45 -13.81
CA LEU A 122 -20.10 15.42 -14.74
C LEU A 122 -19.54 16.80 -15.12
N GLU A 123 -20.25 17.88 -14.73
CA GLU A 123 -19.86 19.26 -15.00
C GLU A 123 -18.70 19.79 -14.13
N PRO A 124 -18.60 19.46 -12.82
CA PRO A 124 -17.50 19.96 -12.00
C PRO A 124 -16.13 19.41 -12.44
N ASP A 125 -15.06 20.11 -12.08
CA ASP A 125 -13.68 19.65 -12.30
C ASP A 125 -13.44 18.23 -11.74
N LEU A 126 -14.08 17.95 -10.60
CA LEU A 126 -14.14 16.62 -9.99
C LEU A 126 -15.49 15.96 -10.27
N LYS A 127 -15.49 15.02 -11.20
CA LYS A 127 -16.70 14.33 -11.67
C LYS A 127 -17.09 13.34 -10.59
N THR A 128 -18.39 13.23 -10.30
CA THR A 128 -18.90 12.38 -9.22
C THR A 128 -20.02 11.48 -9.75
N VAL A 129 -19.89 10.17 -9.55
CA VAL A 129 -20.96 9.21 -9.82
C VAL A 129 -21.23 8.42 -8.55
N VAL A 130 -22.51 8.31 -8.18
CA VAL A 130 -22.94 7.51 -7.04
C VAL A 130 -24.10 6.63 -7.46
N PHE A 131 -24.00 5.34 -7.20
CA PHE A 131 -25.14 4.43 -7.31
C PHE A 131 -25.45 3.76 -5.97
N TYR A 132 -26.73 3.49 -5.78
CA TYR A 132 -27.27 2.76 -4.65
C TYR A 132 -27.46 1.29 -5.04
N THR A 133 -27.08 0.37 -4.15
CA THR A 133 -27.29 -1.08 -4.30
C THR A 133 -28.18 -1.61 -3.20
N ASP A 134 -29.24 -2.34 -3.57
CA ASP A 134 -30.22 -2.87 -2.62
C ASP A 134 -29.89 -4.29 -2.12
N TYR A 135 -29.18 -4.37 -1.00
CA TYR A 135 -28.82 -5.63 -0.35
C TYR A 135 -29.93 -6.27 0.52
N ARG A 136 -31.17 -5.75 0.52
CA ARG A 136 -32.28 -6.27 1.36
C ARG A 136 -32.57 -7.75 1.18
N ARG A 137 -32.25 -8.33 0.01
CA ARG A 137 -32.40 -9.77 -0.29
C ARG A 137 -31.72 -10.70 0.73
N TYR A 138 -30.72 -10.22 1.47
CA TYR A 138 -29.95 -11.02 2.44
C TYR A 138 -30.16 -10.60 3.91
N GLY A 139 -31.19 -9.81 4.19
CA GLY A 139 -31.57 -9.40 5.55
C GLY A 139 -32.17 -7.98 5.56
N PRO A 140 -33.34 -7.78 6.18
CA PRO A 140 -34.07 -6.50 6.13
C PRO A 140 -33.33 -5.32 6.80
N ASP A 141 -32.40 -5.60 7.72
CA ASP A 141 -31.77 -4.59 8.59
C ASP A 141 -30.38 -4.12 8.12
N LYS A 142 -30.01 -4.40 6.87
CA LYS A 142 -28.65 -4.08 6.37
C LYS A 142 -28.64 -2.69 5.76
N LYS A 143 -27.93 -1.75 6.41
CA LYS A 143 -27.48 -0.40 6.00
C LYS A 143 -27.72 -0.04 4.51
N HIS A 144 -28.12 1.20 4.21
CA HIS A 144 -28.03 1.73 2.85
C HIS A 144 -26.59 1.62 2.36
N TYR A 145 -26.43 1.08 1.15
CA TYR A 145 -25.14 0.98 0.47
C TYR A 145 -25.12 1.93 -0.70
N PHE A 146 -24.16 2.85 -0.67
CA PHE A 146 -23.88 3.77 -1.75
C PHE A 146 -22.44 3.56 -2.19
N ALA A 147 -22.22 3.22 -3.45
CA ALA A 147 -20.90 3.22 -4.05
C ALA A 147 -20.66 4.59 -4.68
N SER A 148 -19.62 5.30 -4.23
CA SER A 148 -19.23 6.62 -4.77
C SER A 148 -17.94 6.47 -5.56
N PHE A 149 -17.91 7.08 -6.74
CA PHE A 149 -16.74 7.15 -7.61
C PHE A 149 -16.49 8.59 -7.99
N PHE A 150 -15.22 8.96 -8.02
CA PHE A 150 -14.78 10.28 -8.46
C PHE A 150 -13.78 10.16 -9.60
N PHE A 151 -13.80 11.13 -10.50
CA PHE A 151 -12.82 11.24 -11.57
C PHE A 151 -12.22 12.63 -11.58
N LYS A 152 -10.90 12.70 -11.37
CA LYS A 152 -10.12 13.92 -11.47
C LYS A 152 -9.36 13.92 -12.79
N ASP A 153 -9.53 15.00 -13.55
CA ASP A 153 -8.94 15.14 -14.87
C ASP A 153 -7.68 16.03 -14.84
N PHE A 154 -6.64 15.60 -15.54
CA PHE A 154 -5.39 16.33 -15.75
C PHE A 154 -5.16 16.49 -17.27
N PRO A 155 -5.84 17.47 -17.90
CA PRO A 155 -5.94 17.55 -19.37
C PRO A 155 -4.59 17.81 -20.04
N GLU A 156 -3.73 18.62 -19.43
CA GLU A 156 -2.38 18.91 -19.95
C GLU A 156 -1.51 17.66 -20.06
N GLN A 157 -1.75 16.67 -19.19
CA GLN A 157 -1.00 15.41 -19.14
C GLN A 157 -1.73 14.27 -19.86
N GLN A 158 -2.91 14.52 -20.43
CA GLN A 158 -3.81 13.51 -20.97
C GLN A 158 -4.03 12.34 -19.99
N LEU A 159 -4.18 12.67 -18.71
CA LEU A 159 -4.27 11.72 -17.61
C LEU A 159 -5.56 11.97 -16.84
N GLY A 160 -6.25 10.88 -16.48
CA GLY A 160 -7.42 10.87 -15.63
C GLY A 160 -7.18 9.96 -14.44
N LEU A 161 -7.73 10.31 -13.28
CA LEU A 161 -7.60 9.54 -12.06
C LEU A 161 -8.97 9.13 -11.55
N SER A 162 -9.24 7.82 -11.60
CA SER A 162 -10.37 7.14 -10.96
C SER A 162 -10.09 6.94 -9.47
N ILE A 163 -11.05 7.35 -8.64
CA ILE A 163 -10.91 7.39 -7.19
C ILE A 163 -12.19 6.79 -6.56
N ASP A 164 -12.01 5.83 -5.66
CA ASP A 164 -13.12 5.18 -4.97
C ASP A 164 -13.44 5.91 -3.67
N GLY A 165 -14.69 6.34 -3.51
CA GLY A 165 -15.17 6.93 -2.27
C GLY A 165 -15.46 5.88 -1.21
N ARG A 166 -14.91 6.05 0.00
CA ARG A 166 -15.05 5.11 1.13
C ARG A 166 -16.03 5.61 2.20
N ALA A 167 -16.34 6.91 2.23
CA ALA A 167 -17.04 7.48 3.38
C ALA A 167 -18.54 7.14 3.45
N ASN A 168 -19.14 6.76 2.33
CA ASN A 168 -20.57 6.58 2.16
C ASN A 168 -21.01 5.10 2.08
N GLU A 169 -20.09 4.15 2.26
CA GLU A 169 -20.38 2.71 2.09
C GLU A 169 -21.56 2.23 2.94
N PHE A 170 -21.79 2.85 4.11
CA PHE A 170 -22.87 2.47 5.01
C PHE A 170 -23.55 3.65 5.70
N ILE A 171 -24.83 3.87 5.41
CA ILE A 171 -25.74 4.73 6.19
C ILE A 171 -26.82 3.84 6.82
N ALA A 172 -27.12 4.04 8.10
CA ALA A 172 -28.16 3.25 8.77
C ALA A 172 -29.52 3.47 8.10
N ARG A 173 -30.34 2.42 7.94
CA ARG A 173 -31.63 2.51 7.23
C ARG A 173 -32.69 3.29 8.01
N ASP A 174 -32.57 3.31 9.32
CA ASP A 174 -33.40 4.06 10.24
C ASP A 174 -32.91 5.50 10.46
N ALA A 175 -31.86 5.94 9.76
CA ALA A 175 -31.39 7.31 9.85
C ALA A 175 -32.47 8.27 9.29
N PRO A 176 -32.88 9.31 10.04
CA PRO A 176 -33.97 10.20 9.63
C PRO A 176 -33.61 11.12 8.46
N ASN A 177 -32.33 11.24 8.11
CA ASN A 177 -31.80 12.22 7.14
C ASN A 177 -30.71 11.60 6.22
N VAL A 178 -31.00 10.45 5.60
CA VAL A 178 -30.06 9.71 4.73
C VAL A 178 -29.44 10.60 3.65
N ASP A 179 -30.25 11.40 2.96
CA ASP A 179 -29.77 12.26 1.86
C ASP A 179 -28.81 13.35 2.35
N GLU A 180 -29.10 13.96 3.51
CA GLU A 180 -28.23 14.96 4.12
C GLU A 180 -26.88 14.34 4.54
N ILE A 181 -26.93 13.16 5.18
CA ILE A 181 -25.72 12.42 5.57
C ILE A 181 -24.87 12.06 4.34
N LEU A 182 -25.52 11.61 3.25
CA LEU A 182 -24.84 11.29 2.00
C LEU A 182 -24.12 12.51 1.43
N GLN A 183 -24.81 13.67 1.36
CA GLN A 183 -24.22 14.91 0.84
C GLN A 183 -23.06 15.42 1.70
N GLN A 184 -23.19 15.38 3.04
CA GLN A 184 -22.11 15.78 3.94
C GLN A 184 -20.87 14.88 3.78
N ARG A 185 -21.06 13.57 3.64
CA ARG A 185 -19.96 12.61 3.39
C ARG A 185 -19.32 12.82 2.03
N LEU A 186 -20.11 13.07 0.99
CA LEU A 186 -19.61 13.40 -0.35
C LEU A 186 -18.77 14.68 -0.33
N GLN A 187 -19.22 15.72 0.34
CA GLN A 187 -18.46 16.95 0.49
C GLN A 187 -17.12 16.71 1.19
N TRP A 188 -17.11 15.91 2.25
CA TRP A 188 -15.86 15.55 2.96
C TRP A 188 -14.89 14.76 2.07
N MET A 189 -15.40 13.85 1.23
CA MET A 189 -14.60 13.14 0.24
C MET A 189 -14.04 14.10 -0.82
N ARG A 190 -14.88 14.96 -1.40
CA ARG A 190 -14.48 15.96 -2.41
C ARG A 190 -13.35 16.87 -1.89
N GLN A 191 -13.50 17.43 -0.69
CA GLN A 191 -12.48 18.27 -0.05
C GLN A 191 -11.12 17.56 0.16
N ALA A 192 -11.14 16.24 0.39
CA ALA A 192 -9.91 15.46 0.49
C ALA A 192 -9.29 15.20 -0.89
N ILE A 193 -10.12 14.90 -1.90
CA ILE A 193 -9.72 14.59 -3.28
C ILE A 193 -9.20 15.83 -4.03
N GLU A 194 -9.71 17.01 -3.71
CA GLU A 194 -9.25 18.28 -4.29
C GLU A 194 -7.75 18.50 -4.08
N LYS A 195 -7.16 17.95 -3.00
CA LYS A 195 -5.74 18.04 -2.67
C LYS A 195 -4.83 17.13 -3.52
N ILE A 196 -5.40 16.31 -4.39
CA ILE A 196 -4.62 15.46 -5.29
C ILE A 196 -4.10 16.31 -6.45
N GLU A 197 -2.80 16.34 -6.66
CA GLU A 197 -2.14 17.13 -7.69
C GLU A 197 -1.32 16.22 -8.61
N TYR A 198 -1.20 16.61 -9.87
CA TYR A 198 -0.14 16.09 -10.73
C TYR A 198 1.15 16.84 -10.41
N GLN A 199 2.19 16.13 -9.99
CA GLN A 199 3.49 16.68 -9.69
C GLN A 199 4.58 15.75 -10.21
N PRO A 200 5.39 16.16 -11.20
CA PRO A 200 6.51 15.37 -11.67
C PRO A 200 7.52 15.04 -10.56
N TRP A 201 8.08 13.83 -10.61
CA TRP A 201 9.22 13.44 -9.79
C TRP A 201 10.50 14.21 -10.22
N PRO A 202 11.32 14.73 -9.28
CA PRO A 202 11.18 14.70 -7.83
C PRO A 202 10.18 15.72 -7.26
N HIS A 203 9.32 15.25 -6.37
CA HIS A 203 8.30 16.07 -5.71
C HIS A 203 8.91 17.01 -4.67
N LYS A 204 8.67 18.32 -4.81
CA LYS A 204 9.13 19.34 -3.85
C LYS A 204 8.11 19.66 -2.75
N GLN A 205 6.86 19.29 -2.95
CA GLN A 205 5.79 19.55 -1.98
C GLN A 205 5.71 18.44 -0.93
N ALA A 206 5.31 18.83 0.29
CA ALA A 206 4.98 17.89 1.36
C ALA A 206 3.68 17.13 1.03
N GLY A 207 3.60 15.88 1.47
CA GLY A 207 2.45 15.03 1.20
C GLY A 207 2.82 13.58 0.97
N VAL A 208 1.86 12.83 0.43
CA VAL A 208 2.00 11.41 0.09
C VAL A 208 2.06 11.29 -1.42
N CYS A 209 3.17 10.80 -1.95
CA CYS A 209 3.31 10.56 -3.38
C CYS A 209 2.80 9.17 -3.76
N LEU A 210 2.20 9.09 -4.93
CA LEU A 210 1.85 7.86 -5.60
C LEU A 210 2.57 7.83 -6.95
N GLN A 211 2.61 6.67 -7.56
CA GLN A 211 3.18 6.50 -8.88
C GLN A 211 2.40 7.30 -9.93
N ARG A 212 3.00 7.42 -11.13
CA ARG A 212 2.46 8.25 -12.23
C ARG A 212 2.36 9.74 -11.90
N ASN A 213 3.31 10.24 -11.10
CA ASN A 213 3.44 11.66 -10.74
C ASN A 213 2.21 12.22 -10.02
N ILE A 214 1.53 11.40 -9.21
CA ILE A 214 0.39 11.85 -8.42
C ILE A 214 0.86 12.16 -6.99
N LEU A 215 0.51 13.33 -6.46
CA LEU A 215 0.77 13.72 -5.08
C LEU A 215 -0.54 14.04 -4.37
N ILE A 216 -0.70 13.57 -3.15
CA ILE A 216 -1.73 14.05 -2.22
C ILE A 216 -1.09 15.13 -1.33
N ALA A 217 -1.35 16.40 -1.66
CA ALA A 217 -0.73 17.59 -1.06
C ALA A 217 -1.23 17.89 0.36
N ASN A 218 -0.95 16.99 1.29
CA ASN A 218 -1.41 17.05 2.67
C ASN A 218 -0.25 17.39 3.63
N LEU A 219 -0.24 18.61 4.17
CA LEU A 219 0.70 19.03 5.22
C LEU A 219 0.49 18.32 6.56
N GLN A 220 -0.74 17.87 6.82
CA GLN A 220 -1.11 17.12 8.01
C GLN A 220 -1.84 15.85 7.54
N PRO A 221 -1.57 14.69 8.16
CA PRO A 221 -2.32 13.50 7.85
C PRO A 221 -3.82 13.70 8.13
N PRO A 222 -4.70 13.09 7.33
CA PRO A 222 -6.15 13.15 7.55
C PRO A 222 -6.49 12.63 8.94
N ILE A 223 -7.39 13.35 9.63
CA ILE A 223 -7.93 12.95 10.93
C ILE A 223 -9.42 12.69 10.76
N THR A 224 -9.92 11.61 11.33
CA THR A 224 -11.37 11.36 11.38
C THR A 224 -12.07 12.47 12.19
N PRO A 225 -12.92 13.28 11.56
CA PRO A 225 -13.65 14.35 12.25
C PRO A 225 -14.77 13.80 13.15
N SER A 226 -15.27 14.63 14.06
CA SER A 226 -16.52 14.38 14.77
C SER A 226 -17.72 14.51 13.81
N GLY A 227 -18.79 13.74 14.04
CA GLY A 227 -20.05 13.87 13.30
C GLY A 227 -20.48 12.63 12.52
N PRO A 228 -21.38 12.77 11.51
CA PRO A 228 -22.05 11.66 10.83
C PRO A 228 -21.16 10.97 9.77
N TYR A 229 -19.85 11.11 9.87
CA TYR A 229 -18.84 10.44 9.05
C TYR A 229 -18.84 8.93 9.36
N PRO A 230 -18.23 8.04 8.54
CA PRO A 230 -18.20 6.59 8.79
C PRO A 230 -17.45 6.25 10.10
N THR A 231 -18.15 6.31 11.22
CA THR A 231 -17.59 6.24 12.57
C THR A 231 -17.50 4.83 13.14
N SER A 232 -18.07 3.81 12.49
CA SER A 232 -17.96 2.44 13.04
C SER A 232 -16.58 1.82 12.79
N ALA A 233 -15.89 2.20 11.71
CA ALA A 233 -14.56 1.70 11.39
C ALA A 233 -13.45 2.61 11.97
N TYR A 234 -13.72 3.91 12.10
CA TYR A 234 -12.70 4.90 12.44
C TYR A 234 -13.13 5.74 13.63
N LYS A 235 -12.35 5.69 14.72
CA LYS A 235 -12.58 6.54 15.90
C LYS A 235 -12.27 8.00 15.60
N GLU A 236 -13.01 8.90 16.23
CA GLU A 236 -12.74 10.34 16.15
C GLU A 236 -11.31 10.68 16.58
N GLY A 237 -10.67 11.57 15.84
CA GLY A 237 -9.31 11.99 16.11
C GLY A 237 -8.25 10.95 15.74
N SER A 238 -8.63 9.89 15.01
CA SER A 238 -7.69 8.89 14.50
C SER A 238 -7.08 9.31 13.17
N TYR A 239 -5.78 9.08 13.03
CA TYR A 239 -5.09 9.11 11.74
C TYR A 239 -5.30 7.81 11.00
N HIS A 240 -5.50 7.91 9.69
CA HIS A 240 -5.63 6.76 8.80
C HIS A 240 -5.02 7.14 7.46
N GLU A 241 -3.89 6.54 7.16
CA GLU A 241 -3.14 6.74 5.92
C GLU A 241 -2.41 5.44 5.64
N ASN A 242 -2.88 4.74 4.61
CA ASN A 242 -2.31 3.47 4.20
C ASN A 242 -1.84 3.59 2.76
N TYR A 243 -0.68 3.05 2.46
CA TYR A 243 -0.20 2.96 1.10
C TYR A 243 0.65 1.73 0.90
N GLN A 244 0.59 1.20 -0.31
CA GLN A 244 1.37 0.05 -0.72
C GLN A 244 1.92 0.28 -2.12
N ALA A 245 3.05 -0.34 -2.41
CA ALA A 245 3.55 -0.44 -3.78
C ALA A 245 4.32 -1.73 -3.96
N GLU A 246 4.08 -2.37 -5.08
CA GLU A 246 4.74 -3.59 -5.52
C GLU A 246 5.49 -3.29 -6.83
N PHE A 247 6.73 -3.73 -6.90
CA PHE A 247 7.60 -3.59 -8.05
C PHE A 247 8.11 -4.96 -8.48
N PHE A 248 8.27 -5.14 -9.78
CA PHE A 248 8.75 -6.38 -10.39
C PHE A 248 9.63 -6.08 -11.60
N ASN A 249 10.54 -6.98 -11.94
CA ASN A 249 11.45 -6.82 -13.08
C ASN A 249 10.97 -7.55 -14.36
N GLY A 250 9.71 -7.99 -14.41
CA GLY A 250 9.20 -8.86 -15.46
C GLY A 250 9.67 -10.32 -15.40
N LYS A 251 10.37 -10.72 -14.32
CA LYS A 251 10.89 -12.08 -14.08
C LYS A 251 10.52 -12.56 -12.66
N ASP A 252 11.45 -13.18 -11.95
CA ASP A 252 11.22 -13.83 -10.66
C ASP A 252 11.45 -12.91 -9.45
N SER A 253 11.95 -11.69 -9.66
CA SER A 253 12.24 -10.75 -8.58
C SER A 253 11.11 -9.75 -8.36
N LEU A 254 10.77 -9.55 -7.10
CA LEU A 254 9.64 -8.75 -6.64
C LEU A 254 10.01 -8.00 -5.36
N PHE A 255 9.50 -6.80 -5.21
CA PHE A 255 9.72 -5.94 -4.07
C PHE A 255 8.43 -5.23 -3.71
N GLU A 256 7.97 -5.39 -2.48
CA GLU A 256 6.73 -4.81 -1.98
C GLU A 256 7.02 -3.96 -0.73
N ILE A 257 6.30 -2.85 -0.61
CA ILE A 257 6.18 -2.11 0.63
C ILE A 257 4.70 -1.95 0.97
N ILE A 258 4.39 -2.14 2.25
CA ILE A 258 3.10 -1.82 2.85
C ILE A 258 3.34 -0.91 4.05
N VAL A 259 2.63 0.23 4.08
CA VAL A 259 2.59 1.13 5.23
C VAL A 259 1.17 1.29 5.70
N ASN A 260 0.94 1.02 6.99
CA ASN A 260 -0.35 1.11 7.63
C ASN A 260 -0.28 1.98 8.88
N VAL A 261 -1.15 3.00 8.93
CA VAL A 261 -1.37 3.81 10.13
C VAL A 261 -2.56 3.23 10.89
N TYR A 262 -2.25 2.57 12.00
CA TYR A 262 -3.25 2.09 12.94
C TYR A 262 -3.78 3.26 13.77
N GLY A 263 -5.07 3.57 13.66
CA GLY A 263 -5.75 4.61 14.41
C GLY A 263 -6.05 4.22 15.86
N LYS A 264 -6.67 5.13 16.61
CA LYS A 264 -7.08 4.88 17.99
C LYS A 264 -8.07 3.72 18.04
N GLY A 265 -7.93 2.81 19.00
CA GLY A 265 -8.79 1.64 19.11
C GLY A 265 -8.35 0.42 18.31
N GLU A 266 -7.26 0.53 17.55
CA GLU A 266 -6.69 -0.58 16.76
C GLU A 266 -5.47 -1.20 17.46
N GLU A 267 -5.31 -1.01 18.79
CA GLU A 267 -4.20 -1.54 19.59
C GLU A 267 -4.04 -3.05 19.44
N LYS A 268 -5.16 -3.76 19.38
CA LYS A 268 -5.19 -5.20 19.17
C LYS A 268 -4.67 -5.59 17.79
N GLY A 269 -5.08 -4.87 16.75
CA GLY A 269 -4.62 -5.11 15.37
C GLY A 269 -3.12 -4.92 15.24
N LEU A 270 -2.60 -3.79 15.73
CA LEU A 270 -1.15 -3.54 15.72
C LEU A 270 -0.38 -4.59 16.53
N LYS A 271 -0.89 -4.98 17.71
CA LYS A 271 -0.26 -6.01 18.53
C LYS A 271 -0.24 -7.37 17.83
N GLU A 272 -1.31 -7.73 17.14
CA GLU A 272 -1.39 -8.96 16.36
C GLU A 272 -0.37 -8.96 15.22
N GLU A 273 -0.26 -7.87 14.45
CA GLU A 273 0.78 -7.75 13.41
C GLU A 273 2.20 -7.88 13.97
N LEU A 274 2.54 -7.10 15.00
CA LEU A 274 3.86 -7.19 15.62
C LEU A 274 4.12 -8.59 16.21
N SER A 275 3.08 -9.29 16.67
CA SER A 275 3.24 -10.62 17.25
C SER A 275 3.58 -11.69 16.22
N ARG A 276 3.14 -11.56 14.96
CA ARG A 276 3.47 -12.50 13.85
C ARG A 276 4.97 -12.60 13.61
N TYR A 277 5.67 -11.50 13.83
CA TYR A 277 7.12 -11.37 13.65
C TYR A 277 7.90 -11.47 14.97
N SER A 278 7.25 -11.94 16.03
CA SER A 278 7.83 -12.12 17.36
C SER A 278 7.96 -13.59 17.75
N GLY A 279 8.55 -13.87 18.91
CA GLY A 279 8.65 -15.24 19.43
C GLY A 279 9.58 -16.13 18.60
N MET A 280 9.13 -17.33 18.22
CA MET A 280 9.96 -18.34 17.57
C MET A 280 10.53 -17.86 16.21
N MET A 281 9.78 -17.07 15.43
CA MET A 281 10.27 -16.48 14.18
C MET A 281 11.43 -15.51 14.42
N ALA A 282 11.39 -14.74 15.49
CA ALA A 282 12.50 -13.86 15.88
C ALA A 282 13.79 -14.61 16.25
N PHE A 283 13.72 -15.89 16.62
CA PHE A 283 14.90 -16.71 16.90
C PHE A 283 15.51 -17.34 15.63
N PHE A 284 14.75 -17.42 14.54
CA PHE A 284 15.21 -17.97 13.26
C PHE A 284 15.57 -16.82 12.31
N ALA A 285 16.85 -16.75 11.90
CA ALA A 285 17.36 -15.86 10.86
C ALA A 285 16.86 -14.39 10.89
N SER A 286 16.71 -13.79 12.08
CA SER A 286 16.34 -12.37 12.21
C SER A 286 17.55 -11.51 12.59
N SER A 287 17.79 -10.44 11.84
CA SER A 287 18.79 -9.41 12.18
C SER A 287 18.11 -8.09 12.50
N LYS A 288 18.57 -7.41 13.55
CA LYS A 288 18.13 -6.03 13.84
C LYS A 288 18.71 -5.13 12.75
N THR A 289 17.83 -4.51 11.97
CA THR A 289 18.22 -3.69 10.83
C THR A 289 17.37 -2.43 10.82
N LYS A 290 18.02 -1.27 10.74
CA LYS A 290 17.32 0.01 10.59
C LYS A 290 17.07 0.30 9.12
N VAL A 291 15.86 0.74 8.79
CA VAL A 291 15.47 1.13 7.43
C VAL A 291 14.76 2.47 7.51
N ALA A 292 15.16 3.45 6.68
CA ALA A 292 14.65 4.82 6.73
C ALA A 292 14.62 5.45 8.14
N GLY A 293 15.59 5.10 9.00
CA GLY A 293 15.66 5.57 10.40
C GLY A 293 14.70 4.89 11.38
N ARG A 294 13.95 3.88 10.95
CA ARG A 294 13.01 3.08 11.76
C ARG A 294 13.71 1.86 12.35
N GLU A 295 13.37 1.49 13.58
CA GLU A 295 13.84 0.24 14.17
C GLU A 295 13.05 -0.94 13.59
N GLY A 296 13.74 -1.96 13.10
CA GLY A 296 13.05 -3.14 12.54
C GLY A 296 13.87 -4.42 12.61
N ARG A 297 13.24 -5.48 12.10
CA ARG A 297 13.83 -6.82 11.99
C ARG A 297 13.72 -7.30 10.57
N LEU A 298 14.84 -7.81 10.04
CA LEU A 298 14.93 -8.43 8.73
C LEU A 298 14.93 -9.95 8.88
N PHE A 299 14.02 -10.61 8.20
CA PHE A 299 13.93 -12.06 8.05
C PHE A 299 14.31 -12.41 6.62
N ILE A 300 15.18 -13.39 6.44
CA ILE A 300 15.57 -13.90 5.12
C ILE A 300 15.50 -15.42 5.15
N SER A 301 14.89 -16.00 4.11
CA SER A 301 14.83 -17.43 3.88
C SER A 301 15.23 -17.78 2.45
N ASP A 302 15.65 -19.03 2.25
CA ASP A 302 15.87 -19.58 0.92
C ASP A 302 14.55 -19.62 0.14
N GLY A 303 14.62 -19.33 -1.16
CA GLY A 303 13.47 -19.45 -2.05
C GLY A 303 13.03 -20.91 -2.19
N LYS A 304 11.72 -21.15 -2.25
CA LYS A 304 11.15 -22.51 -2.24
C LYS A 304 11.62 -23.42 -3.39
N TYR A 305 12.03 -22.82 -4.52
CA TYR A 305 12.32 -23.54 -5.77
C TYR A 305 13.66 -23.14 -6.42
N SER A 306 14.49 -22.33 -5.76
CA SER A 306 15.78 -21.88 -6.31
C SER A 306 16.81 -21.66 -5.21
N ASP A 307 17.97 -22.30 -5.35
CA ASP A 307 19.10 -22.15 -4.42
C ASP A 307 19.70 -20.74 -4.45
N THR A 308 19.41 -19.97 -5.51
CA THR A 308 19.90 -18.61 -5.75
C THR A 308 18.87 -17.52 -5.46
N GLN A 309 17.64 -17.91 -5.16
CA GLN A 309 16.58 -17.00 -4.74
C GLN A 309 16.57 -16.83 -3.23
N ARG A 310 16.27 -15.62 -2.76
CA ARG A 310 15.98 -15.34 -1.35
C ARG A 310 14.66 -14.62 -1.24
N GLU A 311 13.84 -15.05 -0.28
CA GLU A 311 12.64 -14.36 0.17
C GLU A 311 13.01 -13.55 1.41
N PHE A 312 12.44 -12.36 1.53
CA PHE A 312 12.70 -11.51 2.69
C PHE A 312 11.47 -10.74 3.14
N THR A 313 11.48 -10.42 4.43
CA THR A 313 10.53 -9.50 5.05
C THR A 313 11.29 -8.68 6.07
N TRP A 314 11.30 -7.36 5.90
CA TRP A 314 11.68 -6.41 6.94
C TRP A 314 10.40 -5.83 7.56
N VAL A 315 10.34 -5.77 8.88
CA VAL A 315 9.19 -5.21 9.60
C VAL A 315 9.64 -4.19 10.64
N SER A 316 8.95 -3.05 10.69
CA SER A 316 9.13 -2.07 11.76
C SER A 316 8.68 -2.62 13.11
N THR A 317 9.45 -2.34 14.16
CA THR A 317 9.22 -2.84 15.54
C THR A 317 8.95 -1.73 16.53
N ASP A 318 9.08 -0.48 16.09
CA ASP A 318 8.81 0.75 16.83
C ASP A 318 7.48 1.41 16.43
N SER A 319 6.58 0.66 15.78
CA SER A 319 5.26 1.14 15.36
C SER A 319 4.42 1.58 16.56
N LYS A 320 3.65 2.67 16.40
CA LYS A 320 2.78 3.22 17.44
C LYS A 320 1.34 3.41 16.93
N ILE A 321 0.40 3.29 17.85
CA ILE A 321 -1.00 3.64 17.59
C ILE A 321 -1.13 5.13 17.38
N ASN A 322 -1.96 5.48 16.41
CA ASN A 322 -2.33 6.82 16.03
C ASN A 322 -1.12 7.70 15.70
N SER A 323 -0.15 7.15 14.97
CA SER A 323 1.09 7.82 14.60
C SER A 323 1.41 7.58 13.13
N VAL A 324 1.57 8.67 12.37
CA VAL A 324 2.03 8.57 10.98
C VAL A 324 3.56 8.52 10.92
N ARG A 325 4.25 9.23 11.83
CA ARG A 325 5.71 9.10 11.95
C ARG A 325 6.11 7.69 12.30
N TYR A 326 5.37 7.06 13.22
CA TYR A 326 5.55 5.68 13.67
C TYR A 326 4.50 4.72 13.12
N ALA A 327 4.12 4.89 11.86
CA ALA A 327 3.29 3.93 11.15
C ALA A 327 3.93 2.53 11.13
N HIS A 328 3.10 1.50 11.01
CA HIS A 328 3.61 0.16 10.76
C HIS A 328 4.06 0.06 9.30
N MET A 329 5.30 -0.36 9.08
CA MET A 329 5.89 -0.55 7.77
C MET A 329 6.42 -1.98 7.66
N GLU A 330 6.07 -2.63 6.56
CA GLU A 330 6.60 -3.90 6.11
C GLU A 330 7.19 -3.71 4.71
N ILE A 331 8.38 -4.26 4.48
CA ILE A 331 9.04 -4.28 3.18
C ILE A 331 9.42 -5.72 2.91
N SER A 332 8.83 -6.33 1.89
CA SER A 332 8.96 -7.75 1.61
C SER A 332 9.32 -7.97 0.15
N GLY A 333 9.67 -9.20 -0.20
CA GLY A 333 9.89 -9.55 -1.59
C GLY A 333 10.67 -10.83 -1.77
N LYS A 334 11.03 -11.05 -3.03
CA LYS A 334 11.88 -12.14 -3.48
C LYS A 334 12.92 -11.60 -4.44
N ILE A 335 14.17 -12.01 -4.28
CA ILE A 335 15.29 -11.61 -5.14
C ILE A 335 15.91 -12.88 -5.70
N GLU A 336 15.86 -13.04 -7.02
CA GLU A 336 16.61 -14.04 -7.77
C GLU A 336 17.88 -13.36 -8.30
N ILE A 337 19.05 -13.72 -7.78
CA ILE A 337 20.31 -13.05 -8.16
C ILE A 337 20.61 -13.19 -9.66
N LYS A 338 20.13 -14.26 -10.30
CA LYS A 338 20.28 -14.47 -11.75
C LYS A 338 19.53 -13.45 -12.59
N ASP A 339 18.53 -12.79 -12.02
CA ASP A 339 17.85 -11.69 -12.70
C ASP A 339 18.74 -10.46 -12.86
N PHE A 340 19.77 -10.33 -12.00
CA PHE A 340 20.67 -9.20 -11.90
C PHE A 340 22.12 -9.64 -12.15
N PRO A 341 22.49 -9.99 -13.40
CA PRO A 341 23.83 -10.53 -13.70
C PRO A 341 24.98 -9.58 -13.35
N GLN A 342 24.71 -8.28 -13.31
CA GLN A 342 25.65 -7.24 -12.88
C GLN A 342 26.02 -7.36 -11.38
N MET A 343 25.16 -8.01 -10.60
CA MET A 343 25.31 -8.29 -9.17
C MET A 343 25.85 -9.69 -8.90
N ALA A 344 26.30 -10.44 -9.92
CA ALA A 344 26.82 -11.80 -9.76
C ALA A 344 27.91 -11.98 -8.67
N PRO A 345 28.76 -10.98 -8.35
CA PRO A 345 29.70 -11.08 -7.22
C PRO A 345 29.02 -11.06 -5.84
N LEU A 346 27.80 -10.55 -5.74
CA LEU A 346 27.00 -10.48 -4.52
C LEU A 346 26.08 -11.70 -4.43
N ASN A 347 25.80 -12.14 -3.21
CA ASN A 347 24.67 -13.06 -2.99
C ASN A 347 23.36 -12.27 -2.85
N ALA A 348 22.22 -12.95 -2.98
CA ALA A 348 20.91 -12.32 -2.86
C ALA A 348 20.68 -11.65 -1.49
N THR A 349 21.28 -12.16 -0.41
CA THR A 349 21.19 -11.54 0.93
C THR A 349 21.85 -10.15 0.97
N ASP A 350 23.04 -10.00 0.40
CA ASP A 350 23.74 -8.72 0.33
C ASP A 350 22.95 -7.71 -0.52
N MET A 351 22.36 -8.19 -1.62
CA MET A 351 21.46 -7.36 -2.44
C MET A 351 20.24 -6.89 -1.65
N ILE A 352 19.57 -7.77 -0.91
CA ILE A 352 18.42 -7.40 -0.06
C ILE A 352 18.81 -6.32 0.95
N VAL A 353 19.94 -6.48 1.65
CA VAL A 353 20.43 -5.49 2.61
C VAL A 353 20.75 -4.16 1.92
N GLY A 354 21.34 -4.19 0.73
CA GLY A 354 21.60 -3.01 -0.09
C GLY A 354 20.31 -2.25 -0.46
N LEU A 355 19.31 -2.96 -0.97
CA LEU A 355 18.00 -2.38 -1.33
C LEU A 355 17.31 -1.74 -0.11
N LEU A 356 17.32 -2.42 1.03
CA LEU A 356 16.74 -1.88 2.28
C LEU A 356 17.48 -0.64 2.77
N LYS A 357 18.81 -0.57 2.62
CA LYS A 357 19.60 0.64 2.92
C LYS A 357 19.31 1.79 1.94
N GLY A 358 18.85 1.48 0.73
CA GLY A 358 18.40 2.45 -0.27
C GLY A 358 17.08 3.15 0.09
N VAL A 359 16.30 2.60 1.03
CA VAL A 359 15.03 3.17 1.45
C VAL A 359 15.24 4.34 2.42
N ARG A 360 14.68 5.50 2.08
CA ARG A 360 14.84 6.74 2.84
C ARG A 360 13.50 7.44 3.01
N VAL A 361 13.39 8.28 4.03
CA VAL A 361 12.30 9.26 4.09
C VAL A 361 12.49 10.23 2.91
N ARG A 362 11.44 10.43 2.12
CA ARG A 362 11.44 11.39 1.01
C ARG A 362 11.71 12.79 1.54
N GLU A 363 12.42 13.60 0.78
CA GLU A 363 12.48 15.04 1.06
C GLU A 363 11.05 15.61 1.15
N ASN A 364 10.74 16.32 2.24
CA ASN A 364 9.39 16.81 2.56
C ASN A 364 8.32 15.73 2.85
N GLY A 365 8.66 14.44 2.84
CA GLY A 365 7.73 13.33 3.08
C GLY A 365 7.16 13.29 4.50
N MET A 366 7.94 13.74 5.50
CA MET A 366 7.54 13.74 6.92
C MET A 366 7.34 15.16 7.50
N VAL A 367 7.33 16.19 6.66
CA VAL A 367 7.09 17.57 7.10
C VAL A 367 5.66 17.70 7.62
N GLY A 368 5.50 18.31 8.79
CA GLY A 368 4.21 18.48 9.47
C GLY A 368 3.66 17.21 10.14
N VAL A 369 4.27 16.04 9.94
CA VAL A 369 3.79 14.80 10.52
C VAL A 369 4.01 14.77 12.04
N LYS A 370 2.93 14.49 12.78
CA LYS A 370 2.93 14.35 14.24
C LYS A 370 3.31 12.93 14.69
N ASP A 371 3.82 12.87 15.92
CA ASP A 371 4.18 11.64 16.64
C ASP A 371 2.98 10.92 17.22
#